data_AF-A0A486W1V6-F1
#
_entry.id   AF-A0A486W1V6-F1
#
_cell.length_a   1.000
_cell.length_b   1.000
_cell.length_c   1.000
_cell.angle_alpha   90.00
_cell.angle_beta   90.00
_cell.angle_gamma   90.00
#
_symmetry.space_group_name_H-M   'P 1'
#
loop_
_entity.id
_entity.type
_entity.pdbx_description
1 polymer ?
#
loop_
_entity_poly.entity_id
_entity_poly.type
_entity_poly.pdbx_seq_one_letter_code
_entity_poly.pdbx_strand_id
1 'polypeptide(L)'
;MKLTSLVFLPALLPASVLAGTVVFTDSQHLPANLPPDVPVVLLDGPDQLQAEMFGELPADPQQAEAQVRQAMTSPAWQQKQLQLNDSYRQVVRAWELGIKKVPAVVFDDREVVYGTTDVDVATSLRNRGGGQ
;
A
#
# COMPACT_ATOMS: atom_id res chain seq x y z
N MET A 1 -56.49 22.63 6.45
CA MET A 1 -55.35 22.21 5.60
C MET A 1 -54.06 22.69 6.26
N LYS A 2 -53.16 21.79 6.65
CA LYS A 2 -51.83 22.13 7.21
C LYS A 2 -50.82 21.20 6.54
N LEU A 3 -50.07 21.72 5.57
CA LEU A 3 -48.99 21.02 4.89
C LEU A 3 -47.71 21.25 5.70
N THR A 4 -47.29 20.25 6.46
CA THR A 4 -45.97 20.22 7.10
C THR A 4 -44.91 19.97 6.04
N SER A 5 -44.08 20.98 5.76
CA SER A 5 -42.90 20.85 4.90
C SER A 5 -41.85 19.98 5.59
N LEU A 6 -41.47 18.89 4.94
CA LEU A 6 -40.33 18.07 5.33
C LEU A 6 -39.07 18.66 4.68
N VAL A 7 -38.23 19.33 5.48
CA VAL A 7 -36.93 19.82 5.02
C VAL A 7 -35.97 18.64 4.96
N PHE A 8 -35.59 18.22 3.76
CA PHE A 8 -34.45 17.32 3.54
C PHE A 8 -33.17 18.14 3.68
N LEU A 9 -32.40 17.90 4.74
CA LEU A 9 -31.08 18.47 4.92
C LEU A 9 -30.05 17.46 4.37
N PRO A 10 -29.34 17.72 3.26
CA PRO A 10 -28.26 16.86 2.82
C PRO A 10 -27.09 17.05 3.78
N ALA A 11 -26.75 16.01 4.54
CA ALA A 11 -25.53 16.00 5.34
C ALA A 11 -24.33 15.93 4.39
N LEU A 12 -23.69 17.08 4.13
CA LEU A 12 -22.36 17.12 3.53
C LEU A 12 -21.38 16.54 4.57
N LEU A 13 -21.00 15.27 4.42
CA LEU A 13 -19.87 14.71 5.15
C LEU A 13 -18.60 15.39 4.63
N PRO A 14 -17.75 15.98 5.47
CA PRO A 14 -16.45 16.48 5.04
C PRO A 14 -15.61 15.27 4.60
N ALA A 15 -15.28 15.21 3.31
CA ALA A 15 -14.25 14.31 2.82
C ALA A 15 -12.90 14.85 3.29
N SER A 16 -12.44 14.39 4.44
CA SER A 16 -11.05 14.61 4.87
C SER A 16 -10.15 13.83 3.91
N VAL A 17 -9.72 14.46 2.83
CA VAL A 17 -8.61 13.95 2.00
C VAL A 17 -7.37 14.09 2.89
N LEU A 18 -6.93 12.99 3.49
CA LEU A 18 -5.65 12.93 4.17
C LEU A 18 -4.56 12.83 3.09
N ALA A 19 -4.37 13.95 2.38
CA ALA A 19 -3.28 14.15 1.45
C ALA A 19 -2.00 14.19 2.28
N GLY A 20 -1.22 13.12 2.20
CA GLY A 20 0.02 12.93 2.95
C GLY A 20 1.12 12.37 2.07
N THR A 21 2.33 12.26 2.61
CA THR A 21 3.45 11.66 1.89
C THR A 21 3.47 10.16 2.14
N VAL A 22 3.60 9.36 1.08
CA VAL A 22 3.75 7.90 1.17
C VAL A 22 4.95 7.47 0.34
N VAL A 23 5.78 6.59 0.90
CA VAL A 23 6.91 5.99 0.16
C VAL A 23 6.49 4.61 -0.35
N PHE A 24 6.47 4.43 -1.66
CA PHE A 24 6.30 3.13 -2.31
C PHE A 24 7.67 2.59 -2.72
N THR A 25 7.99 1.39 -2.26
CA THR A 25 9.29 0.76 -2.54
C THR A 25 9.17 -0.77 -2.57
N ASP A 26 10.28 -1.48 -2.61
CA ASP A 26 10.38 -2.93 -2.47
C ASP A 26 11.40 -3.29 -1.39
N SER A 27 11.54 -4.57 -1.06
CA SER A 27 12.49 -5.02 -0.02
C SER A 27 13.96 -4.94 -0.42
N GLN A 28 14.28 -4.63 -1.69
CA GLN A 28 15.66 -4.37 -2.12
C GLN A 28 16.05 -2.90 -1.93
N HIS A 29 15.06 -2.00 -1.87
CA HIS A 29 15.24 -0.56 -1.74
C HIS A 29 14.60 -0.03 -0.45
N LEU A 30 15.00 -0.58 0.70
CA LEU A 30 14.45 -0.14 1.99
C LEU A 30 14.88 1.30 2.33
N PRO A 31 13.99 2.15 2.86
CA PRO A 31 14.33 3.51 3.25
C PRO A 31 15.33 3.53 4.41
N ALA A 32 16.44 4.26 4.26
CA ALA A 32 17.44 4.41 5.33
C ALA A 32 17.07 5.50 6.36
N ASN A 33 16.35 6.52 5.94
CA ASN A 33 15.94 7.66 6.78
C ASN A 33 14.48 7.99 6.50
N LEU A 34 13.59 7.43 7.31
CA LEU A 34 12.15 7.59 7.16
C LEU A 34 11.61 8.45 8.31
N PRO A 35 10.91 9.56 8.02
CA PRO A 35 10.16 10.29 9.04
C PRO A 35 9.11 9.40 9.72
N PRO A 36 8.90 9.51 11.04
CA PRO A 36 8.07 8.58 11.81
C PRO A 36 6.58 8.56 11.41
N ASP A 37 6.12 9.60 10.73
CA ASP A 37 4.74 9.79 10.27
C ASP A 37 4.54 9.47 8.78
N VAL A 38 5.59 9.04 8.08
CA VAL A 38 5.50 8.70 6.65
C VAL A 38 5.34 7.19 6.49
N PRO A 39 4.18 6.71 6.03
CA PRO A 39 4.00 5.29 5.74
C PRO A 39 4.88 4.82 4.57
N VAL A 40 5.38 3.59 4.70
CA VAL A 40 6.08 2.86 3.64
C VAL A 40 5.22 1.70 3.18
N VAL A 41 5.07 1.57 1.87
CA VAL A 41 4.39 0.48 1.21
C VAL A 41 5.40 -0.32 0.40
N LEU A 42 5.53 -1.60 0.73
CA LEU A 42 6.35 -2.56 -0.03
C LEU A 42 5.48 -3.21 -1.10
N LEU A 43 5.78 -2.97 -2.37
CA LEU A 43 5.01 -3.50 -3.50
C LEU A 43 5.25 -5.00 -3.72
N ASP A 44 6.36 -5.53 -3.22
CA ASP A 44 6.67 -6.97 -3.11
C ASP A 44 6.20 -7.57 -1.77
N GLY A 45 5.39 -6.83 -1.00
CA GLY A 45 4.81 -7.31 0.26
C GLY A 45 3.99 -8.60 0.12
N PRO A 46 3.15 -8.78 -0.92
CA PRO A 46 2.41 -10.04 -1.10
C PRO A 46 3.34 -11.23 -1.30
N ASP A 47 4.37 -11.09 -2.14
CA ASP A 47 5.33 -12.15 -2.43
C ASP A 47 6.12 -12.53 -1.17
N GLN A 48 6.53 -11.54 -0.37
CA GLN A 48 7.20 -11.78 0.91
C GLN A 48 6.31 -12.52 1.91
N LEU A 49 5.06 -12.06 2.07
CA LEU A 49 4.11 -12.74 2.95
C LEU A 49 3.87 -14.17 2.48
N GLN A 50 3.74 -14.41 1.17
CA GLN A 50 3.59 -15.76 0.62
C GLN A 50 4.81 -16.63 0.90
N ALA A 51 6.02 -16.10 0.74
CA ALA A 51 7.26 -16.81 1.10
C ALA A 51 7.33 -17.11 2.61
N GLU A 52 6.90 -16.20 3.48
CA GLU A 52 6.81 -16.43 4.93
C GLU A 52 5.69 -17.42 5.32
N MET A 53 4.63 -17.50 4.53
CA MET A 53 3.51 -18.43 4.75
C MET A 53 3.86 -19.85 4.36
N PHE A 54 4.50 -20.02 3.21
CA PHE A 54 4.64 -21.31 2.57
C PHE A 54 6.08 -21.78 2.47
N GLY A 55 7.07 -20.91 2.65
CA GLY A 55 8.47 -21.20 2.34
C GLY A 55 8.68 -21.42 0.84
N GLU A 56 9.81 -22.04 0.49
CA GLU A 56 10.02 -22.53 -0.87
C GLU A 56 9.10 -23.73 -1.13
N LEU A 57 8.26 -23.61 -2.15
CA LEU A 57 7.38 -24.69 -2.58
C LEU A 57 8.15 -25.68 -3.47
N PRO A 58 7.97 -27.00 -3.27
CA PRO A 58 8.54 -28.02 -4.14
C PRO A 58 8.08 -27.87 -5.60
N ALA A 59 8.94 -28.28 -6.54
CA ALA A 59 8.57 -28.31 -7.96
C ALA A 59 7.50 -29.39 -8.27
N ASP A 60 7.36 -30.40 -7.41
CA ASP A 60 6.29 -31.40 -7.50
C ASP A 60 4.95 -30.79 -7.04
N PRO A 61 3.92 -30.73 -7.90
CA PRO A 61 2.65 -30.08 -7.56
C PRO A 61 1.90 -30.73 -6.40
N GLN A 62 2.00 -32.06 -6.24
CA GLN A 62 1.29 -32.76 -5.16
C GLN A 62 1.94 -32.43 -3.80
N GLN A 63 3.27 -32.36 -3.77
CA GLN A 63 4.01 -31.97 -2.58
C GLN A 63 3.78 -30.49 -2.23
N ALA A 64 3.78 -29.60 -3.23
CA ALA A 64 3.46 -28.18 -3.02
C ALA A 64 2.05 -27.98 -2.48
N GLU A 65 1.04 -28.67 -3.03
CA GLU A 65 -0.33 -28.61 -2.53
C GLU A 65 -0.41 -29.10 -1.07
N ALA A 66 0.23 -30.22 -0.73
CA ALA A 66 0.24 -30.74 0.62
C ALA A 66 0.85 -29.75 1.62
N GLN A 67 1.96 -29.11 1.25
CA GLN A 67 2.64 -28.10 2.06
C GLN A 67 1.75 -26.85 2.29
N VAL A 68 1.11 -26.34 1.23
CA VAL A 68 0.16 -25.22 1.34
C VAL A 68 -1.01 -25.59 2.25
N ARG A 69 -1.62 -26.76 2.05
CA ARG A 69 -2.74 -27.23 2.89
C ARG A 69 -2.34 -27.32 4.36
N GLN A 70 -1.14 -27.84 4.65
CA GLN A 70 -0.63 -27.89 6.01
C GLN A 70 -0.49 -26.49 6.62
N ALA A 71 0.09 -25.53 5.89
CA ALA A 71 0.21 -24.15 6.36
C ALA A 71 -1.15 -23.50 6.66
N MET A 72 -2.17 -23.81 5.84
CA MET A 72 -3.54 -23.32 6.02
C MET A 72 -4.27 -23.90 7.25
N THR A 73 -3.81 -25.05 7.77
CA THR A 73 -4.37 -25.61 9.01
C THR A 73 -3.80 -24.98 10.28
N SER A 74 -2.78 -24.12 10.16
CA SER A 74 -2.15 -23.48 11.31
C SER A 74 -3.09 -22.45 11.99
N PRO A 75 -2.99 -22.25 13.32
CA PRO A 75 -3.79 -21.24 14.02
C PRO A 75 -3.53 -19.79 13.55
N ALA A 76 -2.36 -19.54 12.94
CA ALA A 76 -1.98 -18.23 12.42
C ALA A 76 -2.57 -17.93 11.02
N TRP A 77 -3.23 -18.91 10.39
CA TRP A 77 -3.69 -18.81 9.01
C TRP A 77 -4.63 -17.62 8.77
N GLN A 78 -5.63 -17.43 9.63
CA GLN A 78 -6.59 -16.33 9.49
C GLN A 78 -5.90 -14.96 9.51
N GLN A 79 -4.95 -14.76 10.42
CA GLN A 79 -4.21 -13.50 10.51
C GLN A 79 -3.32 -13.28 9.27
N LYS A 80 -2.66 -14.34 8.81
CA LYS A 80 -1.83 -14.31 7.60
C LYS A 80 -2.66 -13.98 6.34
N GLN A 81 -3.89 -14.49 6.23
CA GLN A 81 -4.79 -14.14 5.14
C GLN A 81 -5.20 -12.66 5.15
N LEU A 82 -5.46 -12.09 6.33
CA LEU A 82 -5.79 -10.67 6.47
C LEU A 82 -4.62 -9.79 6.05
N GLN A 83 -3.41 -10.11 6.52
CA GLN A 83 -2.18 -9.42 6.13
C GLN A 83 -1.95 -9.48 4.61
N LEU A 84 -2.15 -10.66 4.00
CA LEU A 84 -2.04 -10.82 2.56
C LEU A 84 -3.06 -9.97 1.81
N ASN A 85 -4.31 -9.94 2.27
CA ASN A 85 -5.35 -9.11 1.65
C ASN A 85 -5.00 -7.61 1.72
N ASP A 86 -4.57 -7.14 2.90
CA ASP A 86 -4.18 -5.76 3.10
C ASP A 86 -2.96 -5.38 2.24
N SER A 87 -1.99 -6.28 2.11
CA SER A 87 -0.82 -6.08 1.24
C SER A 87 -1.22 -5.96 -0.24
N TYR A 88 -2.12 -6.80 -0.74
CA TYR A 88 -2.64 -6.65 -2.10
C TYR A 88 -3.41 -5.35 -2.31
N ARG A 89 -4.19 -4.90 -1.31
CA ARG A 89 -4.89 -3.61 -1.39
C ARG A 89 -3.91 -2.44 -1.53
N GLN A 90 -2.75 -2.52 -0.88
CA GLN A 90 -1.69 -1.50 -1.03
C GLN A 90 -1.10 -1.50 -2.45
N VAL A 91 -0.89 -2.69 -3.05
CA VAL A 91 -0.44 -2.80 -4.45
C VAL A 91 -1.47 -2.23 -5.42
N VAL A 92 -2.76 -2.54 -5.23
CA VAL A 92 -3.84 -1.97 -6.03
C VAL A 92 -3.87 -0.44 -5.89
N ARG A 93 -3.71 0.09 -4.68
CA ARG A 93 -3.65 1.53 -4.45
C ARG A 93 -2.48 2.18 -5.19
N ALA A 94 -1.30 1.58 -5.18
CA ALA A 94 -0.15 2.07 -5.95
C ALA A 94 -0.45 2.07 -7.47
N TRP A 95 -1.14 1.06 -7.97
CA TRP A 95 -1.58 1.00 -9.36
C TRP A 95 -2.61 2.08 -9.72
N GLU A 96 -3.60 2.32 -8.86
CA GLU A 96 -4.60 3.40 -9.02
C GLU A 96 -3.95 4.78 -9.06
N LEU A 97 -2.87 4.98 -8.28
CA LEU A 97 -2.04 6.19 -8.29
C LEU A 97 -1.12 6.29 -9.53
N GLY A 98 -1.09 5.25 -10.38
CA GLY A 98 -0.26 5.21 -11.57
C GLY A 98 1.23 5.05 -11.29
N ILE A 99 1.59 4.47 -10.13
CA ILE A 99 2.99 4.16 -9.80
C ILE A 99 3.49 3.04 -10.69
N LYS A 100 4.51 3.35 -11.49
CA LYS A 100 5.07 2.40 -12.49
C LYS A 100 6.45 1.86 -12.12
N LYS A 101 7.11 2.50 -11.16
CA LYS A 101 8.50 2.24 -10.78
C LYS A 101 8.68 2.47 -9.30
N VAL A 102 9.62 1.75 -8.70
CA VAL A 102 10.09 1.94 -7.33
C VAL A 102 11.60 2.18 -7.34
N PRO A 103 12.15 2.88 -6.33
CA PRO A 103 11.42 3.57 -5.26
C PRO A 103 10.68 4.83 -5.77
N ALA A 104 9.57 5.18 -5.12
CA ALA A 104 8.74 6.33 -5.44
C ALA A 104 8.18 7.00 -4.17
N VAL A 105 8.38 8.31 -4.04
CA VAL A 105 7.73 9.11 -2.99
C VAL A 105 6.54 9.82 -3.61
N VAL A 106 5.35 9.57 -3.06
CA VAL A 106 4.10 10.17 -3.51
C VAL A 106 3.68 11.22 -2.50
N PHE A 107 3.42 12.42 -3.00
CA PHE A 107 2.87 13.52 -2.22
C PHE A 107 1.41 13.73 -2.61
N ASP A 108 0.55 13.81 -1.59
CA ASP A 108 -0.85 14.22 -1.73
C ASP A 108 -1.65 13.38 -2.73
N ASP A 109 -1.28 12.10 -2.87
CA ASP A 109 -1.85 11.14 -3.82
C ASP A 109 -1.80 11.58 -5.30
N ARG A 110 -0.92 12.52 -5.67
CA ARG A 110 -0.92 13.15 -7.00
C ARG A 110 0.47 13.31 -7.59
N GLU A 111 1.40 13.83 -6.81
CA GLU A 111 2.75 14.14 -7.27
C GLU A 111 3.68 13.00 -6.92
N VAL A 112 4.45 12.51 -7.89
CA VAL A 112 5.32 11.36 -7.70
C VAL A 112 6.76 11.74 -8.02
N VAL A 113 7.66 11.50 -7.07
CA VAL A 113 9.10 11.60 -7.26
C VAL A 113 9.69 10.20 -7.28
N TYR A 114 10.23 9.80 -8.42
CA TYR A 114 10.86 8.49 -8.61
C TYR A 114 12.35 8.50 -8.25
N GLY A 115 12.88 7.34 -7.89
CA GLY A 115 14.32 7.07 -7.77
C GLY A 115 14.92 7.37 -6.39
N THR A 116 14.09 7.71 -5.40
CA THR A 116 14.54 7.89 -4.01
C THR A 116 13.48 7.36 -3.05
N THR A 117 13.93 6.87 -1.89
CA THR A 117 13.09 6.62 -0.70
C THR A 117 13.20 7.71 0.34
N ASP A 118 14.15 8.64 0.16
CA ASP A 118 14.40 9.75 1.08
C ASP A 118 13.40 10.88 0.80
N VAL A 119 12.59 11.20 1.81
CA VAL A 119 11.51 12.19 1.73
C VAL A 119 12.04 13.62 1.62
N ASP A 120 13.18 13.94 2.23
CA ASP A 120 13.78 15.27 2.15
C ASP A 120 14.38 15.52 0.77
N VAL A 121 15.02 14.50 0.20
CA VAL A 121 15.50 14.51 -1.20
C VAL A 121 14.32 14.65 -2.15
N ALA A 122 13.26 13.87 -1.96
CA ALA A 122 12.07 13.92 -2.78
C ALA A 122 11.38 15.30 -2.71
N THR A 123 11.25 15.88 -1.52
CA THR A 123 10.70 17.21 -1.30
C THR A 123 11.52 18.27 -2.03
N SER A 124 12.85 18.17 -1.94
CA SER A 124 13.77 19.08 -2.64
C SER A 124 13.69 18.94 -4.16
N LEU A 125 13.44 17.73 -4.69
CA LEU A 125 13.24 17.50 -6.12
C LEU A 125 11.88 18.05 -6.59
N ARG A 126 10.81 17.80 -5.85
CA ARG A 126 9.45 18.33 -6.12
C ARG A 126 9.47 19.86 -6.22
N ASN A 127 10.07 20.53 -5.23
CA ASN A 127 10.13 21.99 -5.18
C ASN A 127 10.92 22.60 -6.36
N ARG A 128 11.88 21.85 -6.92
CA ARG A 128 12.65 22.27 -8.12
C ARG A 128 11.91 21.99 -9.43
N GLY A 129 11.05 20.99 -9.46
CA GLY A 129 10.28 20.58 -10.64
C GLY A 129 8.97 21.33 -10.85
N GLY A 130 8.31 21.79 -9.78
CA GLY A 130 6.99 22.46 -9.82
C GLY A 130 6.96 23.92 -10.31
N GLY A 131 8.02 24.39 -10.96
CA GLY A 131 8.18 25.77 -11.44
C GLY A 131 7.97 25.98 -12.94
N GLN A 132 7.30 25.07 -13.65
CA GLN A 132 7.05 25.15 -15.10
C GLN A 132 5.58 24.95 -15.45
#